data_AF-A0A382GBD8-F1
#
_entry.id   AF-A0A382GBD8-F1
#
_cell.length_a   1.000
_cell.length_b   1.000
_cell.length_c   1.000
_cell.angle_alpha   90.00
_cell.angle_beta   90.00
_cell.angle_gamma   90.00
#
_symmetry.space_group_name_H-M   'P 1'
#
loop_
_entity.id
_entity.type
_entity.pdbx_description
1 polymer ?
#
loop_
_entity_poly.entity_id
_entity_poly.type
_entity_poly.pdbx_seq_one_letter_code
_entity_poly.pdbx_strand_id
1 'polypeptide(L)'
;MNKPRISFTGGEPCVHPKFTELLEYAKPKVTWINVTTNGTRTAEYYQSILDNYLNHIVFSLHFEYDWKKVLETIIRAVNSSVNKNALVHVMMLPGLLNDVHDACRRLLNGNIKYSLRPIRWTKKHDDFEDMNRYNEEEKKFLKIQNHNPPHNTLIDKTKTCNVNDMLILKTNKFKGWLCNAGLESLMINWDGDVHRATCRVGGSLGNIYNGTFQFPIDPIVCTREWCTCAADINLTKIKNENTQNNL
;
A
#
# COMPACT_ATOMS: atom_id res chain seq x y z
N MET A 1 -6.85 -25.48 -5.65
CA MET A 1 -6.90 -24.08 -6.12
C MET A 1 -6.14 -23.21 -5.12
N ASN A 2 -5.22 -22.36 -5.60
CA ASN A 2 -4.56 -21.39 -4.73
C ASN A 2 -5.59 -20.35 -4.29
N LYS A 3 -5.83 -20.25 -2.98
CA LYS A 3 -6.72 -19.21 -2.41
C LYS A 3 -6.03 -17.84 -2.53
N PRO A 4 -6.76 -16.77 -2.91
CA PRO A 4 -6.16 -15.46 -3.09
C PRO A 4 -5.72 -14.84 -1.76
N ARG A 5 -4.93 -13.77 -1.86
CA ARG A 5 -4.63 -12.84 -0.76
C ARG A 5 -5.52 -11.61 -0.93
N ILE A 6 -6.07 -11.08 0.15
CA ILE A 6 -6.90 -9.87 0.11
C ILE A 6 -6.27 -8.78 0.98
N SER A 7 -6.30 -7.55 0.47
CA SER A 7 -5.94 -6.34 1.18
C SER A 7 -7.14 -5.39 1.21
N PHE A 8 -7.73 -5.18 2.38
CA PHE A 8 -8.76 -4.16 2.57
C PHE A 8 -8.10 -2.79 2.75
N THR A 9 -8.51 -1.84 1.92
CA THR A 9 -7.99 -0.47 1.87
C THR A 9 -9.18 0.49 1.66
N GLY A 10 -8.98 1.66 1.02
CA GLY A 10 -10.00 2.47 0.34
C GLY A 10 -11.15 3.03 1.19
N GLY A 11 -11.25 4.36 1.30
CA GLY A 11 -11.96 4.95 2.44
C GLY A 11 -11.28 4.53 3.75
N GLU A 12 -12.03 4.51 4.86
CA GLU A 12 -11.58 3.88 6.11
C GLU A 12 -12.35 2.55 6.30
N PRO A 13 -11.73 1.39 6.02
CA PRO A 13 -12.45 0.12 6.03
C PRO A 13 -13.02 -0.21 7.42
N CYS A 14 -12.33 0.16 8.49
CA CYS A 14 -12.78 -0.13 9.85
C CYS A 14 -14.01 0.68 10.27
N VAL A 15 -14.44 1.70 9.51
CA VAL A 15 -15.70 2.44 9.77
C VAL A 15 -16.91 1.69 9.21
N HIS A 16 -16.72 0.77 8.26
CA HIS A 16 -17.84 0.03 7.68
C HIS A 16 -18.54 -0.81 8.78
N PRO A 17 -19.87 -0.67 8.99
CA PRO A 17 -20.58 -1.31 10.10
C PRO A 17 -20.44 -2.84 10.14
N LYS A 18 -20.35 -3.46 8.96
CA LYS A 18 -20.19 -4.92 8.79
C LYS A 18 -18.76 -5.37 8.51
N PHE A 19 -17.75 -4.54 8.83
CA PHE A 19 -16.38 -4.88 8.48
C PHE A 19 -15.90 -6.18 9.16
N THR A 20 -16.24 -6.37 10.43
CA THR A 20 -15.89 -7.59 11.16
C THR A 20 -16.58 -8.83 10.57
N GLU A 21 -17.86 -8.73 10.20
CA GLU A 21 -18.58 -9.80 9.49
C GLU A 21 -17.90 -10.15 8.14
N LEU A 22 -17.41 -9.14 7.42
CA LEU A 22 -16.69 -9.34 6.17
C LEU A 22 -15.35 -10.07 6.39
N LEU A 23 -14.62 -9.71 7.46
CA LEU A 23 -13.37 -10.39 7.83
C LEU A 23 -13.61 -11.86 8.19
N GLU A 24 -14.63 -12.12 9.01
CA GLU A 24 -15.05 -13.47 9.39
C GLU A 24 -15.42 -14.31 8.16
N TYR A 25 -16.21 -13.74 7.25
CA TYR A 25 -16.58 -14.39 6.00
C TYR A 25 -15.38 -14.68 5.09
N ALA A 26 -14.43 -13.74 5.01
CA ALA A 26 -13.26 -13.86 4.14
C ALA A 26 -12.23 -14.86 4.66
N LYS A 27 -12.01 -14.93 5.99
CA LYS A 27 -10.95 -15.71 6.64
C LYS A 27 -10.80 -17.15 6.12
N PRO A 28 -11.86 -17.98 6.02
CA PRO A 28 -11.70 -19.35 5.52
C PRO A 28 -11.48 -19.45 4.00
N LYS A 29 -11.70 -18.38 3.24
CA LYS A 29 -11.69 -18.36 1.76
C LYS A 29 -10.39 -17.85 1.16
N VAL A 30 -9.52 -17.24 1.97
CA VAL A 30 -8.27 -16.60 1.54
C VAL A 30 -7.07 -17.16 2.28
N THR A 31 -5.87 -16.98 1.74
CA THR A 31 -4.62 -17.37 2.42
C THR A 31 -4.05 -16.27 3.28
N TRP A 32 -4.42 -15.01 3.02
CA TRP A 32 -3.87 -13.85 3.71
C TRP A 32 -4.88 -12.71 3.72
N ILE A 33 -5.06 -12.08 4.88
CA ILE A 33 -5.80 -10.83 5.03
C ILE A 33 -4.86 -9.74 5.53
N ASN A 34 -4.80 -8.65 4.77
CA ASN A 34 -4.21 -7.38 5.17
C ASN A 34 -5.30 -6.31 5.32
N VAL A 35 -5.17 -5.43 6.31
CA VAL A 35 -6.01 -4.23 6.42
C VAL A 35 -5.11 -3.00 6.51
N THR A 36 -5.43 -1.95 5.74
CA THR A 36 -4.85 -0.62 5.91
C THR A 36 -5.90 0.31 6.51
N THR A 37 -5.58 0.96 7.63
CA THR A 37 -6.51 1.78 8.43
C THR A 37 -5.81 3.02 8.99
N ASN A 38 -6.56 4.07 9.31
CA ASN A 38 -6.08 5.30 9.91
C ASN A 38 -5.88 5.22 11.44
N GLY A 39 -6.23 4.10 12.08
CA GLY A 39 -6.02 3.90 13.51
C GLY A 39 -7.02 4.63 14.44
N THR A 40 -8.14 5.14 13.92
CA THR A 40 -9.08 5.98 14.70
C THR A 40 -10.10 5.22 15.55
N ARG A 41 -10.26 3.90 15.37
CA ARG A 41 -11.07 3.04 16.27
C ARG A 41 -10.33 2.78 17.60
N THR A 42 -10.96 2.08 18.54
CA THR A 42 -10.33 1.77 19.83
C THR A 42 -9.22 0.72 19.71
N ALA A 43 -8.32 0.69 20.70
CA ALA A 43 -7.24 -0.28 20.74
C ALA A 43 -7.77 -1.72 20.85
N GLU A 44 -8.84 -1.92 21.62
CA GLU A 44 -9.51 -3.21 21.81
C GLU A 44 -10.11 -3.74 20.50
N TYR A 45 -10.66 -2.83 19.68
CA TYR A 45 -11.17 -3.20 18.35
C TYR A 45 -10.03 -3.69 17.45
N TYR A 46 -8.93 -2.95 17.38
CA TYR A 46 -7.78 -3.33 16.54
C TYR A 46 -7.10 -4.60 17.03
N GLN A 47 -6.93 -4.76 18.34
CA GLN A 47 -6.44 -6.00 18.95
C GLN A 47 -7.31 -7.18 18.54
N SER A 48 -8.64 -7.06 18.73
CA SER A 48 -9.59 -8.13 18.41
C SER A 48 -9.51 -8.56 16.95
N ILE A 49 -9.51 -7.62 16.00
CA ILE A 49 -9.42 -8.03 14.58
C ILE A 49 -8.06 -8.63 14.24
N LEU A 50 -6.98 -8.10 14.82
CA LEU A 50 -5.61 -8.54 14.57
C LEU A 50 -5.35 -9.96 15.07
N ASP A 51 -5.90 -10.30 16.23
CA ASP A 51 -5.77 -11.62 16.84
C ASP A 51 -6.65 -12.67 16.15
N ASN A 52 -7.88 -12.31 15.78
CA ASN A 52 -8.86 -13.28 15.31
C ASN A 52 -8.90 -13.45 13.78
N TYR A 53 -8.63 -12.39 13.02
CA TYR A 53 -8.89 -12.39 11.58
C TYR A 53 -7.68 -12.05 10.72
N LEU A 54 -6.85 -11.10 11.14
CA LEU A 54 -5.83 -10.55 10.25
C LEU A 54 -4.54 -11.37 10.25
N ASN A 55 -3.86 -11.36 9.11
CA ASN A 55 -2.46 -11.80 9.04
C ASN A 55 -1.50 -10.62 9.22
N HIS A 56 -1.92 -9.43 8.79
CA HIS A 56 -1.13 -8.22 8.86
C HIS A 56 -2.04 -6.98 8.90
N ILE A 57 -1.61 -5.95 9.61
CA ILE A 57 -2.29 -4.66 9.64
C ILE A 57 -1.29 -3.53 9.35
N VAL A 58 -1.73 -2.56 8.55
CA VAL A 58 -0.99 -1.33 8.26
C VAL A 58 -1.76 -0.16 8.82
N PHE A 59 -1.14 0.61 9.71
CA PHE A 59 -1.70 1.86 10.21
C PHE A 59 -1.11 3.05 9.44
N SER A 60 -1.94 3.91 8.88
CA SER A 60 -1.54 5.19 8.29
C SER A 60 -1.67 6.28 9.36
N LEU A 61 -0.55 6.63 10.01
CA LEU A 61 -0.51 7.67 11.02
C LEU A 61 -0.37 9.04 10.35
N HIS A 62 -1.46 9.81 10.38
CA HIS A 62 -1.56 11.17 9.87
C HIS A 62 -1.35 12.20 10.98
N PHE A 63 -0.73 13.35 10.66
CA PHE A 63 -0.40 14.41 11.61
C PHE A 63 -1.38 15.59 11.55
N GLU A 64 -2.33 15.56 10.61
CA GLU A 64 -3.37 16.57 10.43
C GLU A 64 -4.44 16.57 11.55
N TYR A 65 -4.41 15.56 12.43
CA TYR A 65 -5.37 15.36 13.53
C TYR A 65 -4.63 15.09 14.85
N ASP A 66 -5.34 14.62 15.88
CA ASP A 66 -4.74 14.18 17.15
C ASP A 66 -3.94 12.87 16.97
N TRP A 67 -2.77 13.00 16.35
CA TRP A 67 -1.87 11.90 16.02
C TRP A 67 -1.33 11.22 17.28
N LYS A 68 -1.23 11.94 18.41
CA LYS A 68 -0.74 11.38 19.68
C LYS A 68 -1.72 10.35 20.23
N LYS A 69 -3.02 10.66 20.19
CA LYS A 69 -4.08 9.72 20.59
C LYS A 69 -4.13 8.50 19.67
N VAL A 70 -4.04 8.71 18.36
CA VAL A 70 -4.00 7.61 17.38
C VAL A 70 -2.77 6.73 17.60
N LEU A 71 -1.60 7.32 17.82
CA LEU A 71 -0.38 6.59 18.08
C LEU A 71 -0.47 5.76 19.37
N GLU A 72 -0.99 6.32 20.46
CA GLU A 72 -1.23 5.56 21.71
C GLU A 72 -2.18 4.39 21.48
N THR A 73 -3.23 4.60 20.69
CA THR A 73 -4.18 3.54 20.30
C THR A 73 -3.47 2.41 19.55
N ILE A 74 -2.64 2.75 18.56
CA ILE A 74 -1.86 1.78 17.78
C ILE A 74 -0.90 1.01 18.68
N ILE A 75 -0.13 1.72 19.52
CA ILE A 75 0.84 1.10 20.44
C ILE A 75 0.14 0.12 21.37
N ARG A 76 -0.97 0.54 21.98
CA ARG A 76 -1.75 -0.30 22.88
C ARG A 76 -2.31 -1.53 22.15
N ALA A 77 -2.92 -1.36 20.98
CA ALA A 77 -3.49 -2.46 20.21
C ALA A 77 -2.44 -3.53 19.86
N VAL A 78 -1.29 -3.10 19.32
CA VAL A 78 -0.22 -4.02 18.90
C VAL A 78 0.47 -4.67 20.10
N ASN A 79 0.68 -3.94 21.20
CA ASN A 79 1.30 -4.50 22.39
C ASN A 79 0.39 -5.50 23.13
N SER A 80 -0.93 -5.29 23.10
CA SER A 80 -1.90 -6.23 23.69
C SER A 80 -2.23 -7.43 22.80
N SER A 81 -2.02 -7.33 21.49
CA SER A 81 -2.30 -8.41 20.52
C SER A 81 -1.28 -9.55 20.59
N VAL A 82 -1.70 -10.79 20.39
CA VAL A 82 -0.77 -11.93 20.21
C VAL A 82 -0.10 -11.89 18.84
N ASN A 83 -0.78 -11.30 17.84
CA ASN A 83 -0.25 -11.12 16.50
C ASN A 83 0.48 -9.77 16.38
N LYS A 84 1.82 -9.81 16.45
CA LYS A 84 2.68 -8.61 16.35
C LYS A 84 2.91 -8.12 14.92
N ASN A 85 2.26 -8.70 13.91
CA ASN A 85 2.50 -8.37 12.51
C ASN A 85 1.77 -7.08 12.12
N ALA A 86 2.30 -5.95 12.58
CA ALA A 86 1.82 -4.61 12.29
C ALA A 86 2.92 -3.74 11.68
N LEU A 87 2.54 -2.83 10.79
CA LEU A 87 3.40 -1.80 10.21
C LEU A 87 2.72 -0.44 10.34
N VAL A 88 3.46 0.57 10.79
CA VAL A 88 2.96 1.95 10.79
C VAL A 88 3.58 2.72 9.63
N HIS A 89 2.75 3.11 8.67
CA HIS A 89 3.10 4.14 7.70
C HIS A 89 2.98 5.51 8.37
N VAL A 90 4.12 6.11 8.70
CA VAL A 90 4.17 7.46 9.27
C VAL A 90 4.08 8.45 8.11
N MET A 91 2.92 9.10 7.97
CA MET A 91 2.58 9.97 6.85
C MET A 91 3.19 11.36 7.11
N MET A 92 4.44 11.54 6.71
CA MET A 92 5.25 12.68 7.09
C MET A 92 4.74 13.98 6.46
N LEU A 93 4.08 14.81 7.25
CA LEU A 93 3.62 16.14 6.82
C LEU A 93 4.80 17.15 6.89
N PRO A 94 5.05 17.94 5.82
CA PRO A 94 6.06 18.99 5.82
C PRO A 94 5.84 19.99 6.94
N GLY A 95 6.93 20.43 7.56
CA GLY A 95 6.95 21.34 8.70
C GLY A 95 6.77 20.65 10.05
N LEU A 96 6.48 19.35 10.11
CA LEU A 96 6.22 18.60 11.34
C LEU A 96 7.32 17.58 11.70
N LEU A 97 8.56 17.82 11.28
CA LEU A 97 9.68 16.89 11.50
C LEU A 97 9.86 16.50 12.98
N ASN A 98 9.67 17.43 13.92
CA ASN A 98 9.78 17.14 15.36
C ASN A 98 8.71 16.15 15.85
N ASP A 99 7.45 16.33 15.43
CA ASP A 99 6.37 15.40 15.77
C ASP A 99 6.60 14.03 15.12
N VAL A 100 7.11 14.01 13.90
CA VAL A 100 7.47 12.79 13.18
C VAL A 100 8.60 12.04 13.91
N HIS A 101 9.62 12.76 14.40
CA HIS A 101 10.66 12.17 15.24
C HIS A 101 10.09 11.57 16.53
N ASP A 102 9.18 12.27 17.22
CA ASP A 102 8.55 11.75 18.43
C ASP A 102 7.73 10.49 18.15
N ALA A 103 6.96 10.48 17.07
CA ALA A 103 6.19 9.32 16.63
C ALA A 103 7.12 8.11 16.35
N CYS A 104 8.17 8.30 15.55
CA CYS A 104 9.15 7.26 15.24
C CYS A 104 9.82 6.72 16.51
N ARG A 105 10.24 7.59 17.42
CA ARG A 105 10.86 7.21 18.70
C ARG A 105 9.91 6.36 19.56
N ARG A 106 8.63 6.76 19.66
CA ARG A 106 7.61 6.00 20.43
C ARG A 106 7.31 4.65 19.80
N LEU A 107 7.26 4.57 18.47
CA LEU A 107 7.10 3.30 17.74
C LEU A 107 8.29 2.37 17.97
N LEU A 108 9.53 2.88 17.89
CA LEU A 108 10.74 2.12 18.20
C LEU A 108 10.72 1.58 19.63
N ASN A 109 10.40 2.42 20.61
CA ASN A 109 10.32 2.01 22.02
C ASN A 109 9.23 0.96 22.25
N GLY A 110 8.16 0.98 21.46
CA GLY A 110 7.11 -0.03 21.45
C GLY A 110 7.46 -1.31 20.67
N ASN A 111 8.64 -1.41 20.07
CA ASN A 111 9.03 -2.49 19.14
C ASN A 111 8.07 -2.66 17.95
N ILE A 112 7.49 -1.56 17.46
CA ILE A 112 6.54 -1.55 16.35
C ILE A 112 7.27 -1.12 15.08
N LYS A 113 7.15 -1.93 14.02
CA LYS A 113 7.74 -1.63 12.72
C LYS A 113 7.05 -0.40 12.11
N TYR A 114 7.82 0.48 11.49
CA TYR A 114 7.29 1.63 10.77
C TYR A 114 8.08 1.90 9.50
N SER A 115 7.48 2.68 8.59
CA SER A 115 8.15 3.26 7.42
C SER A 115 7.65 4.67 7.19
N LEU A 116 8.52 5.59 6.76
CA LEU A 116 8.11 6.94 6.44
C LEU A 116 7.46 7.01 5.06
N ARG A 117 6.33 7.69 4.96
CA ARG A 117 5.65 7.96 3.69
C ARG A 117 5.56 9.46 3.49
N PRO A 118 6.18 10.03 2.43
CA PRO A 118 5.89 11.40 2.08
C PRO A 118 4.43 11.52 1.62
N ILE A 119 3.80 12.64 1.94
CA ILE A 119 2.45 12.96 1.48
C ILE A 119 2.51 13.26 -0.02
N ARG A 120 1.49 12.79 -0.73
CA ARG A 120 1.26 13.10 -2.14
C ARG A 120 -0.06 13.86 -2.26
N TRP A 121 -0.01 15.13 -2.65
CA TRP A 121 -1.20 15.98 -2.83
C TRP A 121 -1.70 15.97 -4.28
N THR A 122 -0.87 15.54 -5.21
CA THR A 122 -1.18 15.64 -6.63
C THR A 122 -2.31 14.67 -7.02
N LYS A 123 -3.34 15.20 -7.69
CA LYS A 123 -4.44 14.41 -8.26
C LYS A 123 -4.00 13.57 -9.47
N LYS A 124 -2.85 13.92 -10.06
CA LYS A 124 -2.23 13.19 -11.18
C LYS A 124 -1.11 12.31 -10.64
N HIS A 125 -1.15 11.02 -10.96
CA HIS A 125 -0.21 10.00 -10.45
C HIS A 125 1.28 10.22 -10.79
N ASP A 126 1.60 11.20 -11.65
CA ASP A 126 2.92 11.39 -12.25
C ASP A 126 3.60 12.73 -11.87
N ASP A 127 3.05 13.45 -10.88
CA ASP A 127 3.58 14.74 -10.44
C ASP A 127 4.39 14.61 -9.12
N PHE A 128 5.67 14.98 -9.19
CA PHE A 128 6.67 14.88 -8.13
C PHE A 128 6.95 16.22 -7.43
N GLU A 129 6.22 17.29 -7.76
CA GLU A 129 6.39 18.60 -7.14
C GLU A 129 6.12 18.61 -5.64
N ASP A 130 5.39 17.61 -5.13
CA ASP A 130 5.15 17.43 -3.70
C ASP A 130 6.44 17.37 -2.88
N MET A 131 7.54 16.85 -3.45
CA MET A 131 8.84 16.80 -2.76
C MET A 131 9.47 18.20 -2.57
N ASN A 132 9.06 19.21 -3.33
CA ASN A 132 9.52 20.58 -3.17
C ASN A 132 8.96 21.25 -1.91
N ARG A 133 7.90 20.66 -1.32
CA ARG A 133 7.30 21.14 -0.08
C ARG A 133 8.13 20.79 1.17
N TYR A 134 9.03 19.81 1.04
CA TYR A 134 9.92 19.40 2.12
C TYR A 134 11.21 20.21 2.09
N ASN A 135 11.70 20.60 3.27
CA ASN A 135 13.02 21.20 3.39
C ASN A 135 14.14 20.15 3.27
N GLU A 136 15.40 20.58 3.19
CA GLU A 136 16.53 19.67 3.01
C GLU A 136 16.75 18.70 4.18
N GLU A 137 16.45 19.13 5.40
CA GLU A 137 16.54 18.28 6.59
C GLU A 137 15.50 17.14 6.53
N GLU A 138 14.27 17.48 6.16
CA GLU A 138 13.18 16.53 5.99
C GLU A 138 13.44 15.53 4.87
N LYS A 139 13.95 16.00 3.72
CA LYS A 139 14.37 15.13 2.61
C LYS A 139 15.48 14.17 3.05
N LYS A 140 16.47 14.67 3.81
CA LYS A 140 17.55 13.84 4.36
C LYS A 140 16.99 12.79 5.33
N PHE A 141 16.06 13.17 6.20
CA PHE A 141 15.42 12.25 7.14
C PHE A 141 14.61 11.16 6.42
N LEU A 142 13.78 11.54 5.44
CA LEU A 142 13.06 10.61 4.56
C LEU A 142 13.99 9.59 3.91
N LYS A 143 15.15 10.05 3.41
CA LYS A 143 16.13 9.19 2.75
C LYS A 143 16.76 8.21 3.74
N ILE A 144 17.21 8.67 4.91
CA ILE A 144 17.89 7.83 5.90
C ILE A 144 16.95 6.73 6.42
N GLN A 145 15.71 7.07 6.77
CA GLN A 145 14.79 6.17 7.47
C GLN A 145 14.05 5.18 6.56
N ASN A 146 14.03 5.39 5.24
CA ASN A 146 13.34 4.48 4.30
C ASN A 146 14.21 3.37 3.70
N HIS A 147 15.48 3.27 4.11
CA HIS A 147 16.35 2.15 3.71
C HIS A 147 15.92 0.88 4.47
N ASN A 148 15.54 -0.16 3.72
CA ASN A 148 15.28 -1.55 4.15
C ASN A 148 13.83 -2.00 4.42
N PRO A 149 13.02 -2.13 3.37
CA PRO A 149 12.11 -3.27 3.26
C PRO A 149 12.75 -4.43 2.46
N PRO A 150 12.23 -5.67 2.54
CA PRO A 150 12.74 -6.81 1.78
C PRO A 150 12.58 -6.63 0.26
N HIS A 151 13.42 -7.31 -0.54
CA HIS A 151 13.27 -7.40 -1.99
C HIS A 151 12.01 -8.21 -2.33
N ASN A 152 10.99 -7.59 -2.90
CA ASN A 152 9.67 -8.22 -3.13
C ASN A 152 9.10 -8.03 -4.54
N THR A 153 9.80 -7.31 -5.43
CA THR A 153 9.41 -7.17 -6.83
C THR A 153 10.29 -8.04 -7.73
N LEU A 154 9.69 -8.87 -8.59
CA LEU A 154 10.39 -9.58 -9.66
C LEU A 154 10.29 -8.78 -10.97
N ILE A 155 11.42 -8.29 -11.45
CA ILE A 155 11.55 -7.63 -12.75
C ILE A 155 12.25 -8.59 -13.71
N ASP A 156 11.68 -8.75 -14.91
CA ASP A 156 12.31 -9.47 -16.01
C ASP A 156 12.73 -10.90 -15.64
N LYS A 157 11.94 -11.54 -14.77
CA LYS A 157 12.14 -12.91 -14.24
C LYS A 157 13.46 -13.18 -13.52
N THR A 158 14.33 -12.18 -13.38
CA THR A 158 15.73 -12.36 -12.96
C THR A 158 16.17 -11.40 -11.86
N LYS A 159 15.55 -10.21 -11.73
CA LYS A 159 15.95 -9.20 -10.75
C LYS A 159 14.92 -9.07 -9.65
N THR A 160 15.35 -9.30 -8.41
CA THR A 160 14.59 -8.94 -7.22
C THR A 160 15.00 -7.55 -6.75
N CYS A 161 14.07 -6.60 -6.74
CA CYS A 161 14.34 -5.23 -6.27
C CYS A 161 13.35 -4.82 -5.19
N ASN A 162 13.78 -3.87 -4.34
CA ASN A 162 12.92 -3.25 -3.36
C ASN A 162 12.11 -2.10 -4.00
N VAL A 163 10.83 -2.00 -3.64
CA VAL A 163 9.93 -0.94 -4.13
C VAL A 163 10.42 0.47 -3.78
N ASN A 164 10.86 0.70 -2.54
CA ASN A 164 11.36 2.00 -2.12
C ASN A 164 12.65 2.36 -2.85
N ASP A 165 13.57 1.39 -3.05
CA ASP A 165 14.80 1.63 -3.82
C ASP A 165 14.48 2.02 -5.26
N MET A 166 13.50 1.37 -5.90
CA MET A 166 13.09 1.76 -7.25
C MET A 166 12.51 3.17 -7.32
N LEU A 167 11.74 3.58 -6.31
CA LEU A 167 11.19 4.93 -6.24
C LEU A 167 12.29 5.97 -6.03
N ILE A 168 13.29 5.67 -5.18
CA ILE A 168 14.41 6.56 -4.88
C ILE A 168 15.36 6.66 -6.10
N LEU A 169 15.73 5.52 -6.68
CA LEU A 169 16.63 5.42 -7.82
C LEU A 169 15.94 5.78 -9.15
N LYS A 170 14.63 6.06 -9.13
CA LYS A 170 13.82 6.40 -10.30
C LYS A 170 13.90 5.35 -11.41
N THR A 171 14.02 4.07 -11.04
CA THR A 171 14.08 2.93 -11.96
C THR A 171 12.70 2.31 -12.25
N ASN A 172 11.63 2.90 -11.69
CA ASN A 172 10.23 2.50 -11.85
C ASN A 172 9.56 3.01 -13.16
N LYS A 173 10.34 3.20 -14.23
CA LYS A 173 9.84 3.59 -15.56
C LYS A 173 9.53 2.37 -16.40
N PHE A 174 8.28 1.95 -16.38
CA PHE A 174 7.82 0.75 -17.09
C PHE A 174 6.93 1.05 -18.29
N LYS A 175 6.90 2.29 -18.77
CA LYS A 175 6.14 2.65 -19.98
C LYS A 175 6.57 1.76 -21.15
N GLY A 176 5.60 1.18 -21.85
CA GLY A 176 5.82 0.26 -22.97
C GLY A 176 6.11 -1.20 -22.56
N TRP A 177 6.37 -1.48 -21.27
CA TRP A 177 6.57 -2.85 -20.79
C TRP A 177 5.23 -3.58 -20.64
N LEU A 178 5.27 -4.91 -20.76
CA LEU A 178 4.15 -5.78 -20.41
C LEU A 178 4.06 -5.87 -18.88
N CYS A 179 2.85 -5.67 -18.36
CA CYS A 179 2.54 -5.72 -16.94
C CYS A 179 1.45 -6.77 -16.69
N ASN A 180 1.67 -7.67 -15.73
CA ASN A 180 0.72 -8.72 -15.34
C ASN A 180 -0.44 -8.19 -14.46
N ALA A 181 -0.71 -6.89 -14.50
CA ALA A 181 -1.89 -6.30 -13.86
C ALA A 181 -3.18 -6.93 -14.43
N GLY A 182 -4.08 -7.35 -13.53
CA GLY A 182 -5.27 -8.13 -13.85
C GLY A 182 -5.06 -9.64 -13.78
N LEU A 183 -3.83 -10.13 -13.95
CA LEU A 183 -3.49 -11.55 -13.88
C LEU A 183 -3.02 -11.95 -12.47
N GLU A 184 -2.18 -11.10 -11.87
CA GLU A 184 -1.59 -11.35 -10.54
C GLU A 184 -2.30 -10.57 -9.41
N SER A 185 -3.09 -9.56 -9.78
CA SER A 185 -3.81 -8.69 -8.85
C SER A 185 -5.02 -8.08 -9.52
N LEU A 186 -6.03 -7.75 -8.72
CA LEU A 186 -7.23 -7.02 -9.10
C LEU A 186 -7.50 -5.95 -8.03
N MET A 187 -8.00 -4.80 -8.46
CA MET A 187 -8.51 -3.74 -7.60
C MET A 187 -10.04 -3.68 -7.77
N ILE A 188 -10.78 -3.93 -6.70
CA ILE A 188 -12.24 -3.84 -6.69
C ILE A 188 -12.62 -2.61 -5.88
N ASN A 189 -13.41 -1.71 -6.48
CA ASN A 189 -13.93 -0.52 -5.82
C ASN A 189 -15.17 -0.80 -4.98
N TRP A 190 -15.54 0.18 -4.14
CA TRP A 190 -16.73 0.13 -3.30
C TRP A 190 -18.03 0.01 -4.10
N ASP A 191 -18.07 0.57 -5.31
CA ASP A 191 -19.20 0.49 -6.26
C ASP A 191 -19.20 -0.82 -7.08
N GLY A 192 -18.25 -1.72 -6.82
CA GLY A 192 -18.10 -3.01 -7.49
C GLY A 192 -17.30 -2.95 -8.79
N ASP A 193 -16.83 -1.77 -9.22
CA ASP A 193 -16.03 -1.63 -10.45
C ASP A 193 -14.66 -2.30 -10.27
N VAL A 194 -14.28 -3.14 -11.24
CA VAL A 194 -13.06 -3.96 -11.18
C VAL A 194 -12.02 -3.43 -12.14
N HIS A 195 -10.77 -3.34 -11.68
CA HIS A 195 -9.64 -2.93 -12.50
C HIS A 195 -8.46 -3.87 -12.33
N ARG A 196 -7.57 -3.83 -13.31
CA ARG A 196 -6.32 -4.60 -13.34
C ARG A 196 -5.39 -4.30 -12.15
N ALA A 197 -5.37 -3.05 -11.69
CA ALA A 197 -4.50 -2.58 -10.61
C ALA A 197 -4.96 -1.18 -10.13
N THR A 198 -4.31 -0.67 -9.09
CA THR A 198 -4.62 0.65 -8.52
C THR A 198 -4.47 1.78 -9.55
N CYS A 199 -3.49 1.66 -10.45
CA CYS A 199 -3.15 2.65 -11.47
C CYS A 199 -4.21 2.88 -12.58
N ARG A 200 -5.22 2.01 -12.66
CA ARG A 200 -6.33 2.03 -13.65
C ARG A 200 -5.91 1.90 -15.12
N VAL A 201 -4.66 1.50 -15.40
CA VAL A 201 -4.24 1.20 -16.78
C VAL A 201 -5.09 0.05 -17.32
N GLY A 202 -5.65 0.25 -18.51
CA GLY A 202 -6.57 -0.71 -19.14
C GLY A 202 -8.06 -0.48 -18.87
N GLY A 203 -8.42 0.56 -18.10
CA GLY A 203 -9.82 0.88 -17.83
C GLY A 203 -10.50 -0.11 -16.87
N SER A 204 -11.83 -0.14 -16.89
CA SER A 204 -12.65 -1.07 -16.14
C SER A 204 -12.69 -2.45 -16.81
N LEU A 205 -12.70 -3.50 -16.00
CA LEU A 205 -12.91 -4.90 -16.39
C LEU A 205 -14.37 -5.34 -16.20
N GLY A 206 -15.27 -4.42 -15.86
CA GLY A 206 -16.66 -4.70 -15.49
C GLY A 206 -16.91 -4.64 -13.99
N ASN A 207 -18.10 -5.04 -13.55
CA ASN A 207 -18.59 -4.82 -12.21
C ASN A 207 -19.09 -6.13 -11.56
N ILE A 208 -18.70 -6.37 -10.30
CA ILE A 208 -19.05 -7.62 -9.57
C ILE A 208 -20.51 -7.68 -9.10
N TYR A 209 -21.16 -6.54 -8.89
CA TYR A 209 -22.57 -6.50 -8.49
C TYR A 209 -23.51 -6.72 -9.67
N ASN A 210 -23.08 -6.29 -10.87
CA ASN A 210 -23.89 -6.37 -12.08
C ASN A 210 -23.56 -7.62 -12.92
N GLY A 211 -22.60 -8.46 -12.49
CA GLY A 211 -22.19 -9.66 -13.23
C GLY A 211 -21.47 -9.39 -14.55
N THR A 212 -20.96 -8.17 -14.76
CA THR A 212 -20.29 -7.77 -16.02
C THR A 212 -18.78 -7.94 -15.98
N PHE A 213 -18.22 -8.37 -14.84
CA PHE A 213 -16.79 -8.57 -14.68
C PHE A 213 -16.24 -9.66 -15.62
N GLN A 214 -15.20 -9.32 -16.38
CA GLN A 214 -14.48 -10.22 -17.27
C GLN A 214 -13.03 -10.37 -16.83
N PHE A 215 -12.59 -11.62 -16.70
CA PHE A 215 -11.19 -11.92 -16.38
C PHE A 215 -10.29 -11.57 -17.56
N PRO A 216 -9.23 -10.78 -17.35
CA PRO A 216 -8.21 -10.61 -18.36
C PRO A 216 -7.39 -11.90 -18.45
N ILE A 217 -7.04 -12.30 -19.68
CA ILE A 217 -6.21 -13.48 -19.95
C ILE A 217 -4.78 -13.12 -20.37
N ASP A 218 -4.58 -11.87 -20.79
CA ASP A 218 -3.30 -11.36 -21.28
C ASP A 218 -2.76 -10.20 -20.44
N PRO A 219 -1.42 -10.03 -20.38
CA PRO A 219 -0.79 -8.86 -19.78
C PRO A 219 -1.15 -7.59 -20.57
N ILE A 220 -0.97 -6.44 -19.94
CA ILE A 220 -1.24 -5.14 -20.55
C ILE A 220 0.04 -4.33 -20.76
N VAL A 221 0.11 -3.59 -21.87
CA VAL A 221 1.19 -2.62 -22.11
C VAL A 221 0.98 -1.41 -21.19
N CYS A 222 1.97 -1.13 -20.35
CA CYS A 222 1.91 0.00 -19.42
C CYS A 222 1.97 1.34 -20.17
N THR A 223 1.01 2.22 -19.91
CA THR A 223 0.93 3.56 -20.51
C THR A 223 1.42 4.69 -19.61
N ARG A 224 1.75 4.39 -18.33
CA ARG A 224 2.20 5.37 -17.34
C ARG A 224 3.69 5.65 -17.49
N GLU A 225 4.08 6.91 -17.34
CA GLU A 225 5.49 7.31 -17.26
C GLU A 225 6.16 6.70 -16.03
N TRP A 226 5.45 6.69 -14.90
CA TRP A 226 5.95 6.20 -13.64
C TRP A 226 4.98 5.21 -13.00
N CYS A 227 5.49 4.06 -12.53
CA CYS A 227 4.73 3.18 -11.68
C CYS A 227 4.92 3.60 -10.22
N THR A 228 3.86 4.11 -9.58
CA THR A 228 3.98 4.83 -8.31
C THR A 228 3.34 4.15 -7.10
N CYS A 229 2.47 3.17 -7.31
CA CYS A 229 1.82 2.42 -6.25
C CYS A 229 2.66 1.18 -5.87
N ALA A 230 2.99 1.02 -4.59
CA ALA A 230 3.81 -0.10 -4.12
C ALA A 230 3.21 -1.48 -4.42
N ALA A 231 1.88 -1.60 -4.37
CA ALA A 231 1.18 -2.83 -4.73
C ALA A 231 1.35 -3.16 -6.22
N ASP A 232 1.23 -2.15 -7.08
CA ASP A 232 1.33 -2.30 -8.53
C ASP A 232 2.78 -2.53 -8.98
N ILE A 233 3.75 -1.96 -8.26
CA ILE A 233 5.19 -2.14 -8.53
C ILE A 233 5.60 -3.61 -8.33
N ASN A 234 5.00 -4.33 -7.37
CA ASN A 234 5.33 -5.75 -7.13
C ASN A 234 4.84 -6.72 -8.21
N LEU A 235 3.94 -6.28 -9.10
CA LEU A 235 3.46 -7.11 -10.21
C LEU A 235 4.59 -7.40 -11.20
N THR A 236 4.61 -8.60 -11.77
CA THR A 236 5.60 -8.98 -12.78
C THR A 236 5.55 -8.03 -13.97
N LYS A 237 6.74 -7.56 -14.36
CA LYS A 237 6.94 -6.67 -15.51
C LYS A 237 7.98 -7.26 -16.43
N ILE A 238 7.64 -7.32 -17.71
CA ILE A 238 8.46 -7.93 -18.76
C ILE A 238 8.70 -6.88 -19.84
N LYS A 239 9.97 -6.70 -20.22
CA LYS A 239 10.31 -5.75 -21.27
C LYS A 239 9.70 -6.22 -22.59
N ASN A 240 8.97 -5.33 -23.27
CA ASN A 240 8.36 -5.66 -24.54
C ASN A 240 9.39 -5.45 -25.66
N GLU A 241 9.84 -6.53 -26.30
CA GLU A 241 10.85 -6.50 -27.37
C GLU A 241 10.37 -5.73 -28.62
N ASN A 242 9.04 -5.64 -28.83
CA ASN A 242 8.46 -4.91 -29.97
C ASN A 242 8.54 -3.38 -29.84
N THR A 243 8.95 -2.85 -28.68
CA THR A 243 9.09 -1.38 -28.48
C THR A 243 10.46 -0.84 -28.93
N GLN A 244 11.40 -1.70 -29.35
CA GLN A 244 12.73 -1.25 -29.82
C GLN A 244 12.76 -0.83 -31.29
N ASN A 245 11.71 -1.07 -32.07
CA ASN A 245 11.71 -0.78 -33.52
C ASN A 245 11.22 0.64 -33.89
N ASN A 246 10.98 1.53 -32.93
CA ASN A 246 10.51 2.90 -33.17
C ASN A 246 11.32 3.97 -32.41
N LEU A 247 12.63 3.76 -32.22
CA LEU A 247 13.58 4.79 -31.80
C LEU A 247 14.69 4.94 -32.85
#